data_AF-A0A3S0PNX3-F1
#
_entry.id   AF-A0A3S0PNX3-F1
#
_cell.length_a   1.000
_cell.length_b   1.000
_cell.length_c   1.000
_cell.angle_alpha   90.00
_cell.angle_beta   90.00
_cell.angle_gamma   90.00
#
_symmetry.space_group_name_H-M   'P 1'
#
loop_
_entity.id
_entity.type
_entity.pdbx_description
1 polymer ?
#
loop_
_entity_poly.entity_id
_entity_poly.type
_entity_poly.pdbx_seq_one_letter_code
_entity_poly.pdbx_strand_id
1 'polypeptide(L)'
;MITIDKVDFNRLKPYNGKATQCFEHLCYQLAIKEYGHLGTFTAIDGSGGDGGVEFYLDHHSGERWGWQCKFFGDTGRLSIANRDLAISNSFETAIRNHGNLTKYFVCLKTDLTTESTSKAGKFSKGEKNWFDDELPKKNPVGRAISLEFWGESKIIAFLKEPKNVGVRSFFFGELELNQEWFTTKFFENFEKVKDKYDPELHAIDQFTKSIIDCVVLDPNYTNLTGKLKSDLLQVANQVDRELHDFHNTTMISPAEEALRRDFFSACHEFEDLVKQSVGKIDFVDECFKNCEPEKLALFSTEDLRTKWIAFHTKLDEFDFDETSRASRESRNITSLISNFSQDFGRFFRNYFHGNQRQLHFIGDAAKGKTHISTDIAFNRIKESKPVIFLTGDKFTDETSISDTVRKILDIPQEYSFDDLLNALEVYGAIHNVRISIVIDGLNETVSNRLFSPIWRNHIQGFIAKIIQTKNVAIITTCRGSYADRIWDDTYKPEFHHIDGFRDSETIHEAVQKYFKKYKLKTDLFFASIDKFGDPIFLKYFAR
;
A
#
# COMPACT_ATOMS: atom_id res chain seq x y z
N MET A 1 13.89 9.56 -9.61
CA MET A 1 12.55 9.24 -10.15
C MET A 1 12.70 8.15 -11.16
N ILE A 2 12.23 6.95 -10.88
CA ILE A 2 11.93 5.96 -11.91
C ILE A 2 10.48 5.56 -11.70
N THR A 3 9.57 6.47 -12.03
CA THR A 3 8.19 6.09 -12.30
C THR A 3 8.22 5.15 -13.51
N ILE A 4 7.32 4.18 -13.51
CA ILE A 4 7.06 3.26 -14.63
C ILE A 4 6.86 4.01 -15.99
N ASP A 5 6.65 5.32 -15.97
CA ASP A 5 6.46 6.17 -17.15
C ASP A 5 7.72 6.67 -17.84
N LYS A 6 8.93 6.42 -17.31
CA LYS A 6 10.19 6.79 -17.97
C LYS A 6 11.25 5.70 -17.83
N VAL A 7 11.40 4.90 -18.88
CA VAL A 7 12.57 4.03 -19.06
C VAL A 7 13.64 4.85 -19.78
N ASP A 8 14.77 5.11 -19.10
CA ASP A 8 15.92 5.74 -19.75
C ASP A 8 16.72 4.67 -20.50
N PHE A 9 16.49 4.57 -21.81
CA PHE A 9 17.20 3.62 -22.68
C PHE A 9 18.72 3.82 -22.69
N ASN A 10 19.25 4.96 -22.23
CA ASN A 10 20.70 5.13 -22.07
C ASN A 10 21.27 4.35 -20.86
N ARG A 11 20.40 3.82 -19.98
CA ARG A 11 20.76 2.96 -18.84
C ARG A 11 20.73 1.46 -19.15
N LEU A 12 20.49 1.07 -20.40
CA LEU A 12 20.61 -0.32 -20.84
C LEU A 12 21.97 -0.88 -20.42
N LYS A 13 21.98 -1.91 -19.57
CA LYS A 13 23.21 -2.56 -19.10
C LYS A 13 23.88 -3.25 -20.30
N PRO A 14 25.12 -2.89 -20.70
CA PRO A 14 25.70 -3.42 -21.92
C PRO A 14 25.95 -4.94 -21.81
N TYR A 15 25.56 -5.68 -22.84
CA TYR A 15 25.91 -7.10 -23.01
C TYR A 15 27.19 -7.19 -23.84
N ASN A 16 28.23 -7.87 -23.35
CA ASN A 16 29.57 -7.88 -23.97
C ASN A 16 30.11 -6.49 -24.36
N GLY A 17 29.77 -5.46 -23.59
CA GLY A 17 30.22 -4.07 -23.81
C GLY A 17 29.46 -3.28 -24.88
N LYS A 18 28.38 -3.80 -25.48
CA LYS A 18 27.62 -3.12 -26.54
C LYS A 18 26.15 -2.90 -26.18
N ALA A 19 25.71 -1.64 -26.16
CA ALA A 19 24.31 -1.27 -25.94
C ALA A 19 23.38 -1.70 -27.09
N THR A 20 23.91 -1.77 -28.33
CA THR A 20 23.16 -2.24 -29.51
C THR A 20 22.69 -3.68 -29.34
N GLN A 21 23.60 -4.57 -28.96
CA GLN A 21 23.30 -5.97 -28.69
C GLN A 21 22.31 -6.12 -27.54
N CYS A 22 22.46 -5.31 -26.49
CA CYS A 22 21.51 -5.33 -25.38
C CYS A 22 20.08 -4.93 -25.82
N PHE A 23 19.95 -3.91 -26.66
CA PHE A 23 18.64 -3.50 -27.20
C PHE A 23 18.02 -4.55 -28.13
N GLU A 24 18.84 -5.23 -28.94
CA GLU A 24 18.42 -6.38 -29.77
C GLU A 24 17.86 -7.50 -28.88
N HIS A 25 18.58 -7.88 -27.83
CA HIS A 25 18.14 -8.87 -26.86
C HIS A 25 16.87 -8.46 -26.10
N LEU A 26 16.72 -7.17 -25.74
CA LEU A 26 15.51 -6.66 -25.12
C LEU A 26 14.31 -6.85 -26.04
N CYS A 27 14.41 -6.42 -27.30
CA CYS A 27 13.34 -6.59 -28.29
C CYS A 27 13.00 -8.05 -28.53
N TYR A 28 14.01 -8.93 -28.56
CA TYR A 28 13.82 -10.38 -28.71
C TYR A 28 13.03 -10.98 -27.54
N GLN A 29 13.39 -10.65 -26.30
CA GLN A 29 12.69 -11.16 -25.12
C GLN A 29 11.24 -10.67 -25.05
N LEU A 30 11.00 -9.40 -25.39
CA LEU A 30 9.64 -8.86 -25.50
C LEU A 30 8.85 -9.59 -26.59
N ALA A 31 9.43 -9.78 -27.78
CA ALA A 31 8.76 -10.48 -28.88
C ALA A 31 8.40 -11.94 -28.55
N ILE A 32 9.27 -12.68 -27.85
CA ILE A 32 8.96 -14.04 -27.38
C ILE A 32 7.77 -14.01 -26.42
N LYS A 33 7.75 -13.10 -25.44
CA LYS A 33 6.66 -13.04 -24.46
C LYS A 33 5.33 -12.60 -25.08
N GLU A 34 5.37 -11.75 -26.10
CA GLU A 34 4.17 -11.31 -26.82
C GLU A 34 3.65 -12.37 -27.80
N TYR A 35 4.52 -12.95 -28.62
CA TYR A 35 4.13 -13.72 -29.80
C TYR A 35 4.65 -15.16 -29.81
N GLY A 36 5.37 -15.61 -28.79
CA GLY A 36 5.97 -16.95 -28.74
C GLY A 36 4.95 -18.08 -28.84
N HIS A 37 3.69 -17.82 -28.50
CA HIS A 37 2.60 -18.78 -28.67
C HIS A 37 2.22 -19.02 -30.15
N LEU A 38 2.66 -18.16 -31.07
CA LEU A 38 2.31 -18.21 -32.49
C LEU A 38 3.27 -19.06 -33.34
N GLY A 39 4.42 -19.47 -32.79
CA GLY A 39 5.43 -20.20 -33.57
C GLY A 39 6.79 -20.30 -32.91
N THR A 40 7.83 -20.53 -33.71
CA THR A 40 9.22 -20.68 -33.22
C THR A 40 10.05 -19.44 -33.51
N PHE A 41 10.66 -18.86 -32.48
CA PHE A 41 11.61 -17.75 -32.61
C PHE A 41 13.03 -18.25 -32.89
N THR A 42 13.73 -17.58 -33.80
CA THR A 42 15.15 -17.82 -34.12
C THR A 42 15.91 -16.51 -34.08
N ALA A 43 16.96 -16.44 -33.25
CA ALA A 43 17.92 -15.33 -33.23
C ALA A 43 19.00 -15.54 -34.30
N ILE A 44 19.45 -14.45 -34.94
CA ILE A 44 20.53 -14.49 -35.95
C ILE A 44 21.83 -14.00 -35.33
N ASP A 45 22.90 -14.78 -35.49
CA ASP A 45 24.25 -14.32 -35.17
C ASP A 45 24.78 -13.46 -36.32
N GLY A 46 24.85 -12.14 -36.09
CA GLY A 46 25.28 -11.16 -37.09
C GLY A 46 26.74 -11.28 -37.56
N SER A 47 27.55 -12.19 -37.00
CA SER A 47 28.93 -12.43 -37.44
C SER A 47 29.05 -12.95 -38.89
N GLY A 48 27.97 -13.51 -39.46
CA GLY A 48 27.91 -13.99 -40.85
C GLY A 48 27.18 -13.07 -41.85
N GLY A 49 26.72 -11.88 -41.42
CA GLY A 49 25.77 -11.04 -42.15
C GLY A 49 24.35 -11.23 -41.61
N ASP A 50 23.73 -10.16 -41.13
CA ASP A 50 22.49 -10.12 -40.35
C ASP A 50 21.21 -10.42 -41.14
N GLY A 51 21.28 -10.90 -42.39
CA GLY A 51 20.10 -11.30 -43.15
C GLY A 51 19.06 -10.19 -43.42
N GLY A 52 19.25 -8.98 -42.89
CA GLY A 52 18.27 -7.89 -42.81
C GLY A 52 17.35 -7.92 -41.58
N VAL A 53 17.54 -8.85 -40.63
CA VAL A 53 16.78 -8.94 -39.37
C VAL A 53 17.67 -9.46 -38.24
N GLU A 54 17.45 -9.01 -37.01
CA GLU A 54 18.18 -9.50 -35.85
C GLU A 54 17.60 -10.85 -35.35
N PHE A 55 16.30 -11.06 -35.58
CA PHE A 55 15.61 -12.31 -35.30
C PHE A 55 14.29 -12.41 -36.08
N TYR A 56 13.73 -13.61 -36.14
CA TYR A 56 12.43 -13.86 -36.77
C TYR A 56 11.61 -14.92 -36.03
N LEU A 57 10.31 -14.92 -36.31
CA LEU A 57 9.31 -15.90 -35.88
C LEU A 57 8.80 -16.65 -37.10
N ASP A 58 8.92 -17.97 -37.10
CA ASP A 58 8.20 -18.84 -38.03
C ASP A 58 6.86 -19.24 -37.41
N HIS A 59 5.77 -18.73 -37.98
CA HIS A 59 4.42 -19.05 -37.55
C HIS A 59 4.07 -20.49 -37.91
N HIS A 60 3.20 -21.13 -37.13
CA HIS A 60 2.66 -22.46 -37.44
C HIS A 60 1.92 -22.53 -38.80
N SER A 61 1.57 -21.38 -39.38
CA SER A 61 0.91 -21.26 -40.69
C SER A 61 1.90 -21.26 -41.87
N GLY A 62 3.21 -21.20 -41.60
CA GLY A 62 4.26 -21.09 -42.63
C GLY A 62 4.66 -19.65 -42.97
N GLU A 63 4.00 -18.65 -42.40
CA GLU A 63 4.39 -17.25 -42.49
C GLU A 63 5.62 -16.93 -41.61
N ARG A 64 6.43 -15.97 -42.03
CA ARG A 64 7.55 -15.46 -41.24
C ARG A 64 7.38 -13.99 -40.88
N TRP A 65 7.62 -13.66 -39.62
CA TRP A 65 7.70 -12.30 -39.12
C TRP A 65 9.13 -11.97 -38.73
N GLY A 66 9.67 -10.83 -39.15
CA GLY A 66 11.07 -10.46 -38.94
C GLY A 66 11.20 -9.15 -38.15
N TRP A 67 12.16 -9.07 -37.24
CA TRP A 67 12.44 -7.88 -36.44
C TRP A 67 13.81 -7.31 -36.77
N GLN A 68 13.85 -6.03 -37.12
CA GLN A 68 15.07 -5.24 -37.25
C GLN A 68 15.16 -4.25 -36.10
N CYS A 69 16.13 -4.47 -35.22
CA CYS A 69 16.40 -3.58 -34.10
C CYS A 69 17.56 -2.65 -34.47
N LYS A 70 17.41 -1.35 -34.23
CA LYS A 70 18.52 -0.39 -34.38
C LYS A 70 18.56 0.55 -33.18
N PHE A 71 19.70 0.55 -32.48
CA PHE A 71 19.96 1.41 -31.33
C PHE A 71 20.89 2.55 -31.72
N PHE A 72 20.33 3.73 -32.01
CA PHE A 72 21.10 4.92 -32.32
C PHE A 72 21.35 5.74 -31.05
N GLY A 73 22.52 5.57 -30.42
CA GLY A 73 22.81 6.07 -29.06
C GLY A 73 22.69 7.58 -28.82
N ASP A 74 22.61 8.40 -29.86
CA ASP A 74 22.43 9.85 -29.76
C ASP A 74 20.94 10.24 -29.63
N THR A 75 20.52 11.30 -30.35
CA THR A 75 19.13 11.76 -30.45
C THR A 75 18.16 10.73 -31.01
N GLY A 76 18.65 9.64 -31.63
CA GLY A 76 17.81 8.60 -32.21
C GLY A 76 17.20 8.95 -33.57
N ARG A 77 17.38 10.20 -34.04
CA ARG A 77 16.72 10.71 -35.25
C ARG A 77 17.22 10.03 -36.52
N LEU A 78 16.28 9.75 -37.42
CA LEU A 78 16.54 9.07 -38.69
C LEU A 78 17.14 9.98 -39.75
N SER A 79 16.90 11.29 -39.66
CA SER A 79 17.48 12.28 -40.58
C SER A 79 19.00 12.45 -40.45
N ILE A 80 19.63 11.78 -39.48
CA ILE A 80 21.06 11.83 -39.23
C ILE A 80 21.72 10.64 -39.91
N ALA A 81 22.83 10.88 -40.63
CA ALA A 81 23.71 9.85 -41.16
C ALA A 81 23.02 8.72 -41.97
N ASN A 82 21.98 9.07 -42.75
CA ASN A 82 21.25 8.15 -43.63
C ASN A 82 20.71 6.90 -42.92
N ARG A 83 20.23 7.05 -41.68
CA ARG A 83 19.71 5.93 -40.87
C ARG A 83 18.42 5.34 -41.44
N ASP A 84 17.57 6.19 -42.00
CA ASP A 84 16.39 5.78 -42.78
C ASP A 84 16.78 4.89 -43.97
N LEU A 85 17.82 5.26 -44.71
CA LEU A 85 18.36 4.45 -45.81
C LEU A 85 18.95 3.14 -45.29
N ALA A 86 19.64 3.14 -44.16
CA ALA A 86 20.17 1.93 -43.55
C ALA A 86 19.06 0.93 -43.16
N ILE A 87 17.95 1.42 -42.60
CA ILE A 87 16.76 0.59 -42.31
C ILE A 87 16.14 0.08 -43.61
N SER A 88 16.02 0.94 -44.63
CA SER A 88 15.47 0.56 -45.94
C SER A 88 16.29 -0.56 -46.61
N ASN A 89 17.62 -0.46 -46.58
CA ASN A 89 18.52 -1.48 -47.13
C ASN A 89 18.44 -2.80 -46.35
N SER A 90 18.24 -2.73 -45.02
CA SER A 90 18.03 -3.91 -44.18
C SER A 90 16.71 -4.61 -44.55
N PHE A 91 15.65 -3.83 -44.76
CA PHE A 91 14.35 -4.36 -45.19
C PHE A 91 14.42 -5.04 -46.57
N GLU A 92 15.06 -4.42 -47.56
CA GLU A 92 15.29 -5.04 -48.87
C GLU A 92 16.12 -6.33 -48.77
N THR A 93 17.07 -6.38 -47.83
CA THR A 93 17.87 -7.57 -47.56
C THR A 93 17.05 -8.68 -46.92
N ALA A 94 16.18 -8.34 -45.96
CA ALA A 94 15.24 -9.28 -45.36
C ALA A 94 14.28 -9.89 -46.40
N ILE A 95 13.78 -9.06 -47.32
CA ILE A 95 12.91 -9.50 -48.42
C ILE A 95 13.60 -10.57 -49.29
N ARG A 96 14.88 -10.35 -49.63
CA ARG A 96 15.68 -11.26 -50.45
C ARG A 96 15.99 -12.58 -49.74
N ASN A 97 16.31 -12.51 -48.45
CA ASN A 97 16.79 -13.67 -47.70
C ASN A 97 15.66 -14.50 -47.10
N HIS A 98 14.48 -13.91 -46.89
CA HIS A 98 13.33 -14.58 -46.26
C HIS A 98 12.12 -14.56 -47.20
N GLY A 99 12.00 -15.58 -48.07
CA GLY A 99 10.95 -15.65 -49.11
C GLY A 99 9.50 -15.71 -48.60
N ASN A 100 9.28 -16.15 -47.36
CA ASN A 100 7.97 -16.23 -46.69
C ASN A 100 7.72 -15.11 -45.64
N LEU A 101 8.56 -14.07 -45.61
CA LEU A 101 8.35 -12.88 -44.76
C LEU A 101 7.04 -12.17 -45.14
N THR A 102 6.10 -12.07 -44.20
CA THR A 102 4.79 -11.41 -44.35
C THR A 102 4.62 -10.18 -43.45
N LYS A 103 5.41 -10.10 -42.37
CA LYS A 103 5.42 -8.95 -41.46
C LYS A 103 6.84 -8.57 -41.05
N TYR A 104 7.12 -7.27 -41.01
CA TYR A 104 8.44 -6.73 -40.69
C TYR A 104 8.33 -5.63 -39.64
N PHE A 105 9.04 -5.81 -38.53
CA PHE A 105 9.03 -4.92 -37.39
C PHE A 105 10.29 -4.06 -37.39
N VAL A 106 10.14 -2.75 -37.25
CA VAL A 106 11.25 -1.82 -37.06
C VAL A 106 11.24 -1.36 -35.60
N CYS A 107 12.28 -1.71 -34.86
CA CYS A 107 12.41 -1.38 -33.44
C CYS A 107 13.48 -0.30 -33.23
N LEU A 108 13.09 0.83 -32.61
CA LEU A 108 13.97 1.95 -32.28
C LEU A 108 13.78 2.37 -30.81
N LYS A 109 14.83 2.95 -30.21
CA LYS A 109 14.76 3.46 -28.82
C LYS A 109 13.93 4.75 -28.65
N THR A 110 13.50 5.37 -29.74
CA THR A 110 12.75 6.64 -29.76
C THR A 110 11.53 6.51 -30.65
N ASP A 111 10.46 7.22 -30.33
CA ASP A 111 9.32 7.37 -31.24
C ASP A 111 9.66 8.27 -32.45
N LEU A 112 9.03 7.97 -33.59
CA LEU A 112 9.15 8.75 -34.82
C LEU A 112 8.50 10.12 -34.64
N THR A 113 9.16 11.18 -35.11
CA THR A 113 8.54 12.50 -35.19
C THR A 113 7.34 12.51 -36.14
N THR A 114 6.32 13.26 -35.77
CA THR A 114 5.14 13.53 -36.61
C THR A 114 5.28 14.85 -37.36
N GLU A 115 4.35 15.10 -38.28
CA GLU A 115 4.25 16.39 -38.94
C GLU A 115 4.14 17.52 -37.92
N SER A 116 4.88 18.60 -38.17
CA SER A 116 4.85 19.78 -37.32
C SER A 116 5.13 21.04 -38.12
N THR A 117 4.57 22.15 -37.62
CA THR A 117 4.84 23.48 -38.14
C THR A 117 5.53 24.29 -37.05
N SER A 118 6.70 24.84 -37.35
CA SER A 118 7.44 25.65 -36.39
C SER A 118 6.71 26.96 -36.08
N LYS A 119 7.08 27.63 -34.97
CA LYS A 119 6.57 28.98 -34.65
C LYS A 119 6.83 30.01 -35.76
N ALA A 120 7.80 29.75 -36.64
CA ALA A 120 8.12 30.57 -37.81
C ALA A 120 7.37 30.14 -39.10
N GLY A 121 6.39 29.23 -38.99
CA GLY A 121 5.57 28.77 -40.11
C GLY A 121 6.21 27.71 -41.01
N LYS A 122 7.38 27.17 -40.67
CA LYS A 122 8.05 26.14 -41.49
C LYS A 122 7.45 24.76 -41.20
N PHE A 123 6.85 24.16 -42.23
CA PHE A 123 6.32 22.80 -42.18
C PHE A 123 7.44 21.74 -42.29
N SER A 124 7.28 20.64 -41.55
CA SER A 124 8.16 19.46 -41.58
C SER A 124 7.30 18.20 -41.61
N LYS A 125 7.58 17.27 -42.54
CA LYS A 125 6.83 16.02 -42.74
C LYS A 125 7.05 14.95 -41.64
N GLY A 126 8.02 15.12 -40.75
CA GLY A 126 8.32 14.13 -39.70
C GLY A 126 8.81 12.78 -40.23
N GLU A 127 9.33 11.94 -39.33
CA GLU A 127 9.85 10.60 -39.65
C GLU A 127 8.73 9.57 -39.86
N LYS A 128 7.55 9.80 -39.28
CA LYS A 128 6.39 8.90 -39.41
C LYS A 128 5.92 8.79 -40.87
N ASN A 129 5.92 9.89 -41.62
CA ASN A 129 5.58 9.86 -43.04
C ASN A 129 6.54 9.00 -43.86
N TRP A 130 7.84 8.98 -43.53
CA TRP A 130 8.78 8.07 -44.20
C TRP A 130 8.43 6.60 -43.91
N PHE A 131 8.10 6.26 -42.66
CA PHE A 131 7.75 4.88 -42.29
C PHE A 131 6.42 4.43 -42.91
N ASP A 132 5.42 5.31 -42.93
CA ASP A 132 4.08 5.00 -43.41
C ASP A 132 3.96 5.07 -44.95
N ASP A 133 4.72 5.95 -45.63
CA ASP A 133 4.57 6.19 -47.08
C ASP A 133 5.76 5.73 -47.92
N GLU A 134 7.01 5.91 -47.45
CA GLU A 134 8.20 5.67 -48.28
C GLU A 134 8.74 4.24 -48.13
N LEU A 135 8.84 3.72 -46.90
CA LEU A 135 9.35 2.37 -46.64
C LEU A 135 8.49 1.26 -47.29
N PRO A 136 7.13 1.33 -47.30
CA PRO A 136 6.30 0.35 -47.98
C PRO A 136 6.52 0.26 -49.50
N LYS A 137 7.03 1.32 -50.15
CA LYS A 137 7.33 1.31 -51.59
C LYS A 137 8.46 0.34 -51.94
N LYS A 138 9.20 -0.17 -50.94
CA LYS A 138 10.24 -1.19 -51.10
C LYS A 138 9.67 -2.62 -51.18
N ASN A 139 8.36 -2.79 -50.98
CA ASN A 139 7.73 -4.09 -51.17
C ASN A 139 7.87 -4.57 -52.62
N PRO A 140 8.20 -5.85 -52.85
CA PRO A 140 8.23 -6.41 -54.18
C PRO A 140 6.82 -6.53 -54.78
N VAL A 141 6.74 -6.41 -56.10
CA VAL A 141 5.47 -6.53 -56.84
C VAL A 141 4.81 -7.88 -56.53
N GLY A 142 3.54 -7.87 -56.13
CA GLY A 142 2.76 -9.08 -55.84
C GLY A 142 2.96 -9.68 -54.44
N ARG A 143 3.80 -9.07 -53.59
CA ARG A 143 4.01 -9.53 -52.21
C ARG A 143 4.01 -8.33 -51.26
N ALA A 144 2.90 -8.16 -50.58
CA ALA A 144 2.73 -7.13 -49.56
C ALA A 144 3.29 -7.64 -48.22
N ILE A 145 4.23 -6.90 -47.64
CA ILE A 145 4.74 -7.16 -46.29
C ILE A 145 4.22 -6.05 -45.38
N SER A 146 3.54 -6.45 -44.30
CA SER A 146 3.03 -5.51 -43.30
C SER A 146 4.18 -4.95 -42.49
N LEU A 147 4.23 -3.63 -42.32
CA LEU A 147 5.23 -2.97 -41.47
C LEU A 147 4.63 -2.66 -40.09
N GLU A 148 5.39 -2.88 -39.02
CA GLU A 148 5.01 -2.48 -37.67
C GLU A 148 6.16 -1.75 -36.97
N PHE A 149 5.85 -0.66 -36.29
CA PHE A 149 6.84 0.16 -35.60
C PHE A 149 6.80 -0.05 -34.09
N TRP A 150 7.97 -0.32 -33.51
CA TRP A 150 8.20 -0.39 -32.06
C TRP A 150 9.14 0.74 -31.65
N GLY A 151 8.56 1.84 -31.19
CA GLY A 151 9.29 2.96 -30.58
C GLY A 151 9.26 2.90 -29.06
N GLU A 152 9.78 3.97 -28.45
CA GLU A 152 9.87 4.15 -26.99
C GLU A 152 8.54 3.85 -26.29
N SER A 153 7.46 4.49 -26.73
CA SER A 153 6.14 4.35 -26.09
C SER A 153 5.64 2.90 -26.10
N LYS A 154 5.85 2.17 -27.21
CA LYS A 154 5.38 0.79 -27.35
C LYS A 154 6.22 -0.19 -26.54
N ILE A 155 7.54 0.00 -26.51
CA ILE A 155 8.44 -0.82 -25.69
C ILE A 155 8.16 -0.59 -24.20
N ILE A 156 7.93 0.66 -23.78
CA ILE A 156 7.51 0.98 -22.42
C ILE A 156 6.18 0.29 -22.09
N ALA A 157 5.20 0.31 -23.00
CA ALA A 157 3.92 -0.37 -22.79
C ALA A 157 4.11 -1.88 -22.55
N PHE A 158 4.96 -2.57 -23.32
CA PHE A 158 5.29 -3.97 -23.05
C PHE A 158 5.95 -4.16 -21.69
N LEU A 159 6.93 -3.32 -21.34
CA LEU A 159 7.62 -3.40 -20.05
C LEU A 159 6.71 -3.18 -18.83
N LYS A 160 5.51 -2.61 -19.02
CA LYS A 160 4.49 -2.46 -17.98
C LYS A 160 3.66 -3.71 -17.74
N GLU A 161 3.65 -4.66 -18.67
CA GLU A 161 2.78 -5.82 -18.55
C GLU A 161 3.30 -6.82 -17.49
N PRO A 162 2.41 -7.39 -16.64
CA PRO A 162 2.82 -8.35 -15.62
C PRO A 162 3.59 -9.57 -16.14
N LYS A 163 3.34 -9.98 -17.39
CA LYS A 163 4.06 -11.11 -18.01
C LYS A 163 5.52 -10.77 -18.31
N ASN A 164 5.88 -9.49 -18.38
CA ASN A 164 7.23 -8.99 -18.68
C ASN A 164 8.04 -8.62 -17.41
N VAL A 165 7.52 -8.98 -16.23
CA VAL A 165 8.26 -8.91 -14.94
C VAL A 165 9.64 -9.57 -15.08
N GLY A 166 10.66 -8.92 -14.53
CA GLY A 166 12.06 -9.37 -14.56
C GLY A 166 12.83 -9.00 -15.84
N VAL A 167 12.15 -8.73 -16.97
CA VAL A 167 12.81 -8.21 -18.19
C VAL A 167 13.43 -6.85 -17.88
N ARG A 168 12.68 -5.98 -17.19
CA ARG A 168 13.14 -4.65 -16.80
C ARG A 168 14.34 -4.70 -15.85
N SER A 169 14.29 -5.56 -14.83
CA SER A 169 15.41 -5.78 -13.91
C SER A 169 16.65 -6.33 -14.61
N PHE A 170 16.50 -7.26 -15.56
CA PHE A 170 17.64 -7.81 -16.30
C PHE A 170 18.31 -6.76 -17.20
N PHE A 171 17.52 -6.05 -18.01
CA PHE A 171 18.06 -5.17 -19.06
C PHE A 171 18.45 -3.76 -18.58
N PHE A 172 17.75 -3.22 -17.58
CA PHE A 172 17.99 -1.88 -17.04
C PHE A 172 18.62 -1.91 -15.66
N GLY A 173 18.73 -3.11 -15.07
CA GLY A 173 19.20 -3.27 -13.70
C GLY A 173 18.20 -2.83 -12.64
N GLU A 174 16.97 -2.46 -13.00
CA GLU A 174 16.03 -1.77 -12.11
C GLU A 174 15.50 -2.65 -10.98
N LEU A 175 15.44 -2.09 -9.77
CA LEU A 175 14.84 -2.72 -8.59
C LEU A 175 13.32 -2.85 -8.82
N GLU A 176 12.88 -4.04 -9.21
CA GLU A 176 11.45 -4.35 -9.37
C GLU A 176 10.92 -4.99 -8.09
N LEU A 177 10.06 -4.24 -7.38
CA LEU A 177 9.34 -4.75 -6.21
C LEU A 177 7.93 -5.15 -6.64
N ASN A 178 7.62 -6.43 -6.52
CA ASN A 178 6.27 -6.97 -6.75
C ASN A 178 5.79 -7.74 -5.51
N GLN A 179 4.53 -8.21 -5.54
CA GLN A 179 3.95 -8.91 -4.38
C GLN A 179 4.68 -10.24 -4.06
N GLU A 180 5.22 -10.92 -5.05
CA GLU A 180 6.01 -12.15 -4.87
C GLU A 180 7.32 -11.86 -4.15
N TRP A 181 7.98 -10.74 -4.47
CA TRP A 181 9.17 -10.27 -3.77
C TRP A 181 8.88 -10.02 -2.27
N PHE A 182 7.79 -9.31 -1.94
CA PHE A 182 7.40 -9.09 -0.54
C PHE A 182 7.12 -10.42 0.18
N THR A 183 6.43 -11.35 -0.49
CA THR A 183 6.11 -12.68 0.05
C THR A 183 7.37 -13.49 0.33
N THR A 184 8.30 -13.52 -0.62
CA THR A 184 9.60 -14.19 -0.47
C THR A 184 10.38 -13.61 0.71
N LYS A 185 10.53 -12.27 0.75
CA LYS A 185 11.26 -11.59 1.82
C LYS A 185 10.61 -11.74 3.18
N PHE A 186 9.28 -11.83 3.25
CA PHE A 186 8.59 -12.18 4.49
C PHE A 186 8.98 -13.59 4.96
N PHE A 187 8.84 -14.62 4.12
CA PHE A 187 9.09 -16.00 4.53
C PHE A 187 10.55 -16.27 4.93
N GLU A 188 11.52 -15.65 4.23
CA GLU A 188 12.95 -15.71 4.60
C GLU A 188 13.23 -15.20 6.03
N ASN A 189 12.43 -14.25 6.53
CA ASN A 189 12.55 -13.71 7.88
C ASN A 189 11.63 -14.43 8.89
N PHE A 190 10.44 -14.84 8.44
CA PHE A 190 9.43 -15.53 9.24
C PHE A 190 9.93 -16.87 9.80
N GLU A 191 10.76 -17.61 9.03
CA GLU A 191 11.34 -18.89 9.45
C GLU A 191 12.02 -18.83 10.82
N LYS A 192 12.54 -17.66 11.21
CA LYS A 192 13.21 -17.44 12.49
C LYS A 192 12.26 -17.32 13.69
N VAL A 193 11.04 -16.87 13.44
CA VAL A 193 10.03 -16.60 14.48
C VAL A 193 8.83 -17.53 14.41
N LYS A 194 8.79 -18.46 13.42
CA LYS A 194 7.67 -19.37 13.19
C LYS A 194 7.24 -20.16 14.43
N ASP A 195 8.17 -20.60 15.28
CA ASP A 195 7.84 -21.37 16.50
C ASP A 195 7.23 -20.51 17.63
N LYS A 196 7.33 -19.18 17.48
CA LYS A 196 6.79 -18.19 18.41
C LYS A 196 5.40 -17.68 17.99
N TYR A 197 4.94 -17.97 16.78
CA TYR A 197 3.70 -17.44 16.21
C TYR A 197 2.78 -18.56 15.73
N ASP A 198 1.49 -18.42 16.05
CA ASP A 198 0.45 -19.32 15.55
C ASP A 198 -0.79 -18.48 15.22
N PRO A 199 -1.13 -18.30 13.93
CA PRO A 199 -2.20 -17.39 13.51
C PRO A 199 -3.57 -17.79 14.09
N GLU A 200 -3.80 -19.08 14.33
CA GLU A 200 -5.08 -19.57 14.88
C GLU A 200 -5.25 -19.25 16.36
N LEU A 201 -4.14 -18.97 17.05
CA LEU A 201 -4.10 -18.64 18.48
C LEU A 201 -3.97 -17.15 18.74
N HIS A 202 -3.86 -16.32 17.69
CA HIS A 202 -3.77 -14.88 17.85
C HIS A 202 -5.04 -14.30 18.46
N ALA A 203 -4.92 -13.46 19.49
CA ALA A 203 -5.98 -12.62 20.01
C ALA A 203 -5.41 -11.23 20.28
N ILE A 204 -6.22 -10.19 20.09
CA ILE A 204 -5.80 -8.80 20.24
C ILE A 204 -7.00 -7.95 20.62
N ASP A 205 -6.80 -7.03 21.55
CA ASP A 205 -7.85 -6.11 21.95
C ASP A 205 -8.13 -5.07 20.85
N GLN A 206 -9.36 -4.54 20.85
CA GLN A 206 -9.82 -3.61 19.82
C GLN A 206 -9.03 -2.28 19.81
N PHE A 207 -8.50 -1.84 20.94
CA PHE A 207 -7.72 -0.60 21.03
C PHE A 207 -6.37 -0.80 20.33
N THR A 208 -5.62 -1.86 20.67
CA THR A 208 -4.34 -2.18 20.00
C THR A 208 -4.56 -2.44 18.51
N LYS A 209 -5.64 -3.14 18.13
CA LYS A 209 -5.99 -3.35 16.71
C LYS A 209 -6.23 -2.03 15.98
N SER A 210 -6.96 -1.08 16.59
CA SER A 210 -7.24 0.22 15.98
C SER A 210 -5.97 1.04 15.70
N ILE A 211 -4.96 0.97 16.58
CA ILE A 211 -3.66 1.62 16.40
C ILE A 211 -2.95 1.05 15.17
N ILE A 212 -2.88 -0.29 15.08
CA ILE A 212 -2.26 -0.99 13.96
C ILE A 212 -2.94 -0.57 12.65
N ASP A 213 -4.27 -0.63 12.63
CA ASP A 213 -5.06 -0.31 11.43
C ASP A 213 -4.85 1.13 10.98
N CYS A 214 -4.81 2.10 11.90
CA CYS A 214 -4.46 3.49 11.59
C CYS A 214 -3.05 3.61 10.99
N VAL A 215 -2.06 2.96 11.61
CA VAL A 215 -0.64 3.06 11.19
C VAL A 215 -0.43 2.47 9.80
N VAL A 216 -1.12 1.38 9.47
CA VAL A 216 -1.02 0.72 8.15
C VAL A 216 -2.14 1.11 7.17
N LEU A 217 -3.01 2.04 7.55
CA LEU A 217 -4.22 2.43 6.83
C LEU A 217 -5.02 1.22 6.32
N ASP A 218 -5.29 0.26 7.21
CA ASP A 218 -6.00 -0.95 6.81
C ASP A 218 -7.51 -0.69 6.65
N PRO A 219 -8.13 -1.04 5.50
CA PRO A 219 -9.57 -0.92 5.30
C PRO A 219 -10.41 -1.65 6.36
N ASN A 220 -9.86 -2.64 7.07
CA ASN A 220 -10.53 -3.32 8.17
C ASN A 220 -10.89 -2.38 9.34
N TYR A 221 -10.29 -1.20 9.44
CA TYR A 221 -10.71 -0.15 10.38
C TYR A 221 -12.19 0.22 10.19
N THR A 222 -12.72 0.08 8.96
CA THR A 222 -14.10 0.42 8.63
C THR A 222 -15.15 -0.46 9.32
N ASN A 223 -14.74 -1.61 9.84
CA ASN A 223 -15.61 -2.44 10.69
C ASN A 223 -15.91 -1.75 12.03
N LEU A 224 -14.93 -1.04 12.58
CA LEU A 224 -15.02 -0.36 13.87
C LEU A 224 -15.88 0.91 13.76
N THR A 225 -15.66 1.72 12.73
CA THR A 225 -16.49 2.89 12.39
C THR A 225 -17.90 2.49 11.93
N GLY A 226 -18.04 1.39 11.20
CA GLY A 226 -19.34 0.85 10.79
C GLY A 226 -20.20 0.45 11.99
N LYS A 227 -19.61 -0.19 13.00
CA LYS A 227 -20.28 -0.49 14.28
C LYS A 227 -20.71 0.80 14.99
N LEU A 228 -19.80 1.77 15.15
CA LEU A 228 -20.13 3.08 15.73
C LEU A 228 -21.31 3.74 15.01
N LYS A 229 -21.26 3.80 13.67
CA LYS A 229 -22.31 4.40 12.86
C LYS A 229 -23.67 3.72 13.09
N SER A 230 -23.70 2.39 13.15
CA SER A 230 -24.91 1.62 13.46
C SER A 230 -25.47 1.97 14.85
N ASP A 231 -24.61 1.96 15.87
CA ASP A 231 -24.99 2.22 17.26
C ASP A 231 -25.54 3.65 17.42
N LEU A 232 -24.86 4.64 16.81
CA LEU A 232 -25.29 6.04 16.81
C LEU A 232 -26.64 6.24 16.10
N LEU A 233 -26.85 5.60 14.94
CA LEU A 233 -28.12 5.68 14.23
C LEU A 233 -29.27 5.02 15.02
N GLN A 234 -28.98 3.96 15.80
CA GLN A 234 -29.98 3.38 16.70
C GLN A 234 -30.41 4.38 17.79
N VAL A 235 -29.45 5.09 18.39
CA VAL A 235 -29.73 6.15 19.37
C VAL A 235 -30.51 7.30 18.72
N ALA A 236 -30.11 7.76 17.53
CA ALA A 236 -30.81 8.81 16.81
C ALA A 236 -32.28 8.44 16.53
N ASN A 237 -32.53 7.22 16.03
CA ASN A 237 -33.89 6.71 15.80
C ASN A 237 -34.70 6.61 17.11
N GLN A 238 -34.05 6.37 18.25
CA GLN A 238 -34.73 6.36 19.55
C GLN A 238 -35.11 7.78 19.97
N VAL A 239 -34.21 8.75 19.82
CA VAL A 239 -34.48 10.17 20.08
C VAL A 239 -35.66 10.66 19.23
N ASP A 240 -35.71 10.33 17.94
CA ASP A 240 -36.80 10.74 17.05
C ASP A 240 -38.16 10.21 17.51
N ARG A 241 -38.22 8.94 17.96
CA ARG A 241 -39.45 8.35 18.51
C ARG A 241 -39.89 9.06 19.80
N GLU A 242 -38.97 9.25 20.73
CA GLU A 242 -39.26 9.91 22.01
C GLU A 242 -39.68 11.38 21.81
N LEU A 243 -39.05 12.10 20.87
CA LEU A 243 -39.42 13.47 20.49
C LEU A 243 -40.81 13.53 19.86
N HIS A 244 -41.14 12.59 18.98
CA HIS A 244 -42.45 12.50 18.36
C HIS A 244 -43.55 12.27 19.41
N ASP A 245 -43.33 11.36 20.36
CA ASP A 245 -44.28 11.08 21.44
C ASP A 245 -44.39 12.26 22.42
N PHE A 246 -43.26 12.91 22.73
CA PHE A 246 -43.19 14.11 23.57
C PHE A 246 -44.00 15.28 22.99
N HIS A 247 -43.94 15.49 21.68
CA HIS A 247 -44.66 16.55 20.99
C HIS A 247 -46.17 16.29 20.91
N ASN A 248 -46.57 15.05 20.66
CA ASN A 248 -47.98 14.69 20.43
C ASN A 248 -48.78 14.38 21.72
N THR A 249 -48.14 14.43 22.88
CA THR A 249 -48.84 14.19 24.15
C THR A 249 -49.80 15.36 24.45
N THR A 250 -51.07 15.06 24.70
CA THR A 250 -52.11 16.06 25.00
C THR A 250 -51.89 16.71 26.37
N MET A 251 -51.96 18.05 26.44
CA MET A 251 -51.70 18.83 27.65
C MET A 251 -52.93 19.54 28.21
N ILE A 252 -52.90 19.81 29.52
CA ILE A 252 -53.93 20.60 30.23
C ILE A 252 -53.47 22.06 30.42
N SER A 253 -52.16 22.32 30.47
CA SER A 253 -51.56 23.65 30.71
C SER A 253 -51.03 24.30 29.42
N PRO A 254 -51.52 25.49 29.02
CA PRO A 254 -51.01 26.21 27.85
C PRO A 254 -49.54 26.61 27.95
N ALA A 255 -49.03 26.85 29.17
CA ALA A 255 -47.63 27.23 29.40
C ALA A 255 -46.69 26.03 29.19
N GLU A 256 -47.08 24.84 29.67
CA GLU A 256 -46.32 23.61 29.43
C GLU A 256 -46.35 23.23 27.94
N GLU A 257 -47.50 23.40 27.28
CA GLU A 257 -47.63 23.16 25.84
C GLU A 257 -46.70 24.07 25.01
N ALA A 258 -46.59 25.35 25.37
CA ALA A 258 -45.64 26.27 24.75
C ALA A 258 -44.19 25.82 24.96
N LEU A 259 -43.81 25.51 26.21
CA LEU A 259 -42.45 25.06 26.53
C LEU A 259 -42.07 23.75 25.82
N ARG A 260 -43.01 22.81 25.70
CA ARG A 260 -42.83 21.57 24.93
C ARG A 260 -42.59 21.84 23.45
N ARG A 261 -43.34 22.76 22.84
CA ARG A 261 -43.13 23.16 21.44
C ARG A 261 -41.75 23.79 21.24
N ASP A 262 -41.34 24.66 22.15
CA ASP A 262 -40.04 25.33 22.07
C ASP A 262 -38.89 24.32 22.24
N PHE A 263 -39.02 23.37 23.18
CA PHE A 263 -38.05 22.28 23.35
C PHE A 263 -37.97 21.37 22.12
N PHE A 264 -39.12 20.97 21.57
CA PHE A 264 -39.18 20.18 20.34
C PHE A 264 -38.52 20.92 19.17
N SER A 265 -38.80 22.21 19.01
CA SER A 265 -38.19 23.04 17.98
C SER A 265 -36.67 23.19 18.18
N ALA A 266 -36.20 23.29 19.42
CA ALA A 266 -34.77 23.31 19.71
C ALA A 266 -34.11 21.99 19.31
N CYS A 267 -34.77 20.86 19.54
CA CYS A 267 -34.27 19.53 19.21
C CYS A 267 -34.14 19.26 17.70
N HIS A 268 -34.75 20.04 16.79
CA HIS A 268 -34.50 19.89 15.35
C HIS A 268 -33.03 20.05 14.95
N GLU A 269 -32.24 20.78 15.75
CA GLU A 269 -30.79 20.91 15.56
C GLU A 269 -30.06 19.58 15.70
N PHE A 270 -30.62 18.62 16.46
CA PHE A 270 -30.07 17.28 16.61
C PHE A 270 -29.92 16.55 15.29
N GLU A 271 -30.91 16.62 14.39
CA GLU A 271 -30.85 15.92 13.09
C GLU A 271 -29.64 16.37 12.24
N ASP A 272 -29.33 17.66 12.27
CA ASP A 272 -28.18 18.21 11.55
C ASP A 272 -26.85 17.77 12.20
N LEU A 273 -26.79 17.76 13.53
CA LEU A 273 -25.62 17.28 14.26
C LEU A 273 -25.38 15.78 14.06
N VAL A 274 -26.44 14.97 13.96
CA VAL A 274 -26.36 13.55 13.58
C VAL A 274 -25.79 13.41 12.17
N LYS A 275 -26.31 14.15 11.18
CA LYS A 275 -25.81 14.13 9.79
C LYS A 275 -24.35 14.51 9.72
N GLN A 276 -23.93 15.56 10.43
CA GLN A 276 -22.53 15.97 10.49
C GLN A 276 -21.64 14.91 11.16
N SER A 277 -22.11 14.29 12.26
CA SER A 277 -21.38 13.23 12.96
C SER A 277 -21.18 12.01 12.05
N VAL A 278 -22.23 11.57 11.38
CA VAL A 278 -22.16 10.48 10.39
C VAL A 278 -21.25 10.84 9.22
N GLY A 279 -21.33 12.08 8.73
CA GLY A 279 -20.44 12.58 7.67
C GLY A 279 -18.95 12.53 8.06
N LYS A 280 -18.61 12.80 9.33
CA LYS A 280 -17.23 12.63 9.84
C LYS A 280 -16.80 11.17 9.85
N ILE A 281 -17.70 10.24 10.18
CA ILE A 281 -17.43 8.80 10.13
C ILE A 281 -17.21 8.36 8.68
N ASP A 282 -18.09 8.77 7.77
CA ASP A 282 -18.02 8.42 6.35
C ASP A 282 -16.74 8.96 5.68
N PHE A 283 -16.31 10.16 6.07
CA PHE A 283 -15.03 10.73 5.63
C PHE A 283 -13.84 9.85 6.05
N VAL A 284 -13.82 9.37 7.29
CA VAL A 284 -12.76 8.48 7.78
C VAL A 284 -12.80 7.16 7.01
N ASP A 285 -13.98 6.57 6.84
CA ASP A 285 -14.17 5.35 6.05
C ASP A 285 -13.61 5.46 4.64
N GLU A 286 -13.89 6.57 3.95
CA GLU A 286 -13.40 6.82 2.60
C GLU A 286 -11.87 6.90 2.57
N CYS A 287 -11.27 7.60 3.54
CA CYS A 287 -9.82 7.70 3.63
C CYS A 287 -9.13 6.33 3.83
N PHE A 288 -9.73 5.44 4.63
CA PHE A 288 -9.19 4.10 4.84
C PHE A 288 -9.40 3.18 3.62
N LYS A 289 -10.58 3.23 2.97
CA LYS A 289 -10.87 2.42 1.77
C LYS A 289 -9.98 2.79 0.59
N ASN A 290 -9.69 4.07 0.43
CA ASN A 290 -8.92 4.60 -0.69
C ASN A 290 -7.43 4.82 -0.35
N CYS A 291 -7.01 4.56 0.88
CA CYS A 291 -5.66 4.84 1.39
C CYS A 291 -5.23 6.29 1.12
N GLU A 292 -5.97 7.27 1.67
CA GLU A 292 -5.76 8.71 1.46
C GLU A 292 -5.20 9.41 2.72
N PRO A 293 -3.91 9.22 3.05
CA PRO A 293 -3.33 9.74 4.29
C PRO A 293 -3.34 11.26 4.42
N GLU A 294 -3.27 11.97 3.30
CA GLU A 294 -3.27 13.43 3.29
C GLU A 294 -4.63 14.01 3.70
N LYS A 295 -5.72 13.40 3.22
CA LYS A 295 -7.07 13.77 3.66
C LYS A 295 -7.27 13.41 5.13
N LEU A 296 -6.85 12.20 5.54
CA LEU A 296 -6.97 11.77 6.93
C LEU A 296 -6.23 12.69 7.90
N ALA A 297 -5.09 13.26 7.49
CA ALA A 297 -4.32 14.22 8.31
C ALA A 297 -5.06 15.55 8.56
N LEU A 298 -6.07 15.88 7.76
CA LEU A 298 -6.92 17.07 7.93
C LEU A 298 -8.16 16.79 8.80
N PHE A 299 -8.35 15.55 9.23
CA PHE A 299 -9.50 15.17 10.04
C PHE A 299 -9.48 15.86 11.41
N SER A 300 -10.64 16.38 11.81
CA SER A 300 -10.87 16.94 13.14
C SER A 300 -12.34 16.83 13.52
N THR A 301 -12.60 16.67 14.82
CA THR A 301 -13.93 16.70 15.42
C THR A 301 -14.17 17.94 16.28
N GLU A 302 -13.21 18.87 16.37
CA GLU A 302 -13.32 20.04 17.29
C GLU A 302 -14.44 21.00 16.91
N ASP A 303 -14.69 21.19 15.61
CA ASP A 303 -15.81 21.99 15.13
C ASP A 303 -17.14 21.41 15.62
N LEU A 304 -17.29 20.09 15.51
CA LEU A 304 -18.51 19.40 15.89
C LEU A 304 -18.66 19.31 17.42
N ARG A 305 -17.54 19.12 18.15
CA ARG A 305 -17.52 19.18 19.62
C ARG A 305 -18.06 20.50 20.13
N THR A 306 -17.68 21.61 19.50
CA THR A 306 -18.13 22.95 19.88
C THR A 306 -19.63 23.12 19.63
N LYS A 307 -20.14 22.62 18.49
CA LYS A 307 -21.58 22.62 18.19
C LYS A 307 -22.37 21.76 19.18
N TRP A 308 -21.89 20.57 19.52
CA TRP A 308 -22.50 19.72 20.54
C TRP A 308 -22.57 20.43 21.89
N ILE A 309 -21.51 21.09 22.34
CA ILE A 309 -21.52 21.84 23.61
C ILE A 309 -22.59 22.93 23.59
N ALA A 310 -22.64 23.75 22.53
CA ALA A 310 -23.64 24.80 22.39
C ALA A 310 -25.08 24.24 22.38
N PHE A 311 -25.29 23.11 21.70
CA PHE A 311 -26.59 22.45 21.67
C PHE A 311 -27.01 21.93 23.04
N HIS A 312 -26.11 21.30 23.80
CA HIS A 312 -26.41 20.87 25.17
C HIS A 312 -26.74 22.05 26.09
N THR A 313 -25.95 23.14 26.05
CA THR A 313 -26.23 24.34 26.84
C THR A 313 -27.61 24.91 26.52
N LYS A 314 -28.01 24.93 25.25
CA LYS A 314 -29.35 25.37 24.83
C LYS A 314 -30.45 24.46 25.37
N LEU A 315 -30.24 23.15 25.45
CA LEU A 315 -31.23 22.23 26.03
C LEU A 315 -31.33 22.40 27.56
N ASP A 316 -30.25 22.79 28.23
CA ASP A 316 -30.23 23.04 29.68
C ASP A 316 -31.02 24.31 30.09
N GLU A 317 -31.34 25.21 29.14
CA GLU A 317 -32.15 26.41 29.40
C GLU A 317 -33.64 26.11 29.62
N PHE A 318 -34.11 24.90 29.27
CA PHE A 318 -35.51 24.51 29.38
C PHE A 318 -35.85 24.03 30.79
N ASP A 319 -36.58 24.84 31.54
CA ASP A 319 -36.99 24.54 32.92
C ASP A 319 -38.44 24.00 32.98
N PHE A 320 -38.56 22.67 33.04
CA PHE A 320 -39.83 21.99 33.27
C PHE A 320 -40.03 21.72 34.76
N ASP A 321 -41.27 21.89 35.25
CA ASP A 321 -41.65 21.52 36.62
C ASP A 321 -41.16 20.09 36.94
N GLU A 322 -40.38 19.94 38.01
CA GLU A 322 -39.63 18.70 38.28
C GLU A 322 -40.52 17.47 38.45
N THR A 323 -41.77 17.67 38.88
CA THR A 323 -42.76 16.61 39.11
C THR A 323 -43.58 16.27 37.86
N SER A 324 -43.47 17.09 36.81
CA SER A 324 -44.23 16.93 35.57
C SER A 324 -43.76 15.74 34.75
N ARG A 325 -44.71 15.17 33.99
CA ARG A 325 -44.40 14.16 32.97
C ARG A 325 -43.45 14.73 31.90
N ALA A 326 -43.60 16.00 31.53
CA ALA A 326 -42.71 16.68 30.58
C ALA A 326 -41.26 16.68 31.02
N SER A 327 -41.00 16.99 32.30
CA SER A 327 -39.65 16.99 32.84
C SER A 327 -38.99 15.62 32.77
N ARG A 328 -39.72 14.53 33.01
CA ARG A 328 -39.20 13.17 32.86
C ARG A 328 -38.88 12.83 31.41
N GLU A 329 -39.79 13.16 30.48
CA GLU A 329 -39.63 12.87 29.06
C GLU A 329 -38.50 13.70 28.43
N SER A 330 -38.42 15.00 28.73
CA SER A 330 -37.35 15.88 28.23
C SER A 330 -35.98 15.45 28.76
N ARG A 331 -35.86 15.09 30.05
CA ARG A 331 -34.62 14.53 30.61
C ARG A 331 -34.20 13.23 29.92
N ASN A 332 -35.15 12.35 29.59
CA ASN A 332 -34.86 11.12 28.84
C ASN A 332 -34.29 11.43 27.45
N ILE A 333 -34.94 12.35 26.72
CA ILE A 333 -34.48 12.80 25.39
C ILE A 333 -33.09 13.43 25.48
N THR A 334 -32.87 14.37 26.39
CA THR A 334 -31.57 15.01 26.60
C THR A 334 -30.49 13.98 26.97
N SER A 335 -30.81 12.99 27.80
CA SER A 335 -29.88 11.90 28.13
C SER A 335 -29.50 11.07 26.91
N LEU A 336 -30.45 10.74 26.03
CA LEU A 336 -30.17 9.99 24.79
C LEU A 336 -29.30 10.81 23.83
N ILE A 337 -29.58 12.10 23.68
CA ILE A 337 -28.76 13.04 22.91
C ILE A 337 -27.34 13.13 23.48
N SER A 338 -27.22 13.23 24.80
CA SER A 338 -25.92 13.21 25.48
C SER A 338 -25.16 11.91 25.22
N ASN A 339 -25.82 10.75 25.31
CA ASN A 339 -25.20 9.46 25.00
C ASN A 339 -24.67 9.43 23.57
N PHE A 340 -25.45 9.89 22.58
CA PHE A 340 -24.99 9.99 21.19
C PHE A 340 -23.67 10.77 21.07
N SER A 341 -23.64 11.99 21.61
CA SER A 341 -22.47 12.87 21.49
C SER A 341 -21.26 12.34 22.26
N GLN A 342 -21.50 11.70 23.41
CA GLN A 342 -20.47 11.08 24.25
C GLN A 342 -19.88 9.85 23.58
N ASP A 343 -20.69 8.97 23.01
CA ASP A 343 -20.22 7.77 22.31
C ASP A 343 -19.41 8.13 21.07
N PHE A 344 -19.90 9.10 20.28
CA PHE A 344 -19.15 9.66 19.14
C PHE A 344 -17.79 10.23 19.59
N GLY A 345 -17.79 11.11 20.60
CA GLY A 345 -16.57 11.77 21.08
C GLY A 345 -15.59 10.80 21.75
N ARG A 346 -16.10 9.81 22.49
CA ARG A 346 -15.31 8.75 23.13
C ARG A 346 -14.65 7.86 22.09
N PHE A 347 -15.37 7.53 21.02
CA PHE A 347 -14.81 6.74 19.93
C PHE A 347 -13.58 7.39 19.32
N PHE A 348 -13.70 8.63 18.84
CA PHE A 348 -12.60 9.31 18.16
C PHE A 348 -11.44 9.65 19.11
N ARG A 349 -11.71 9.78 20.42
CA ARG A 349 -10.65 9.94 21.41
C ARG A 349 -9.85 8.66 21.63
N ASN A 350 -10.51 7.50 21.61
CA ASN A 350 -9.91 6.24 22.03
C ASN A 350 -9.42 5.37 20.87
N TYR A 351 -10.08 5.43 19.72
CA TYR A 351 -9.88 4.48 18.63
C TYR A 351 -9.40 5.15 17.33
N PHE A 352 -9.31 6.47 17.28
CA PHE A 352 -8.74 7.19 16.14
C PHE A 352 -7.37 7.75 16.51
N HIS A 353 -6.33 7.23 15.85
CA HIS A 353 -4.93 7.55 16.15
C HIS A 353 -4.29 8.47 15.10
N GLY A 354 -5.10 9.06 14.22
CA GLY A 354 -4.64 9.97 13.18
C GLY A 354 -3.79 9.28 12.10
N ASN A 355 -3.01 10.09 11.38
CA ASN A 355 -2.12 9.62 10.32
C ASN A 355 -0.72 9.26 10.85
N GLN A 356 -0.65 8.42 11.88
CA GLN A 356 0.61 7.90 12.41
C GLN A 356 1.32 7.02 11.36
N ARG A 357 2.64 7.17 11.24
CA ARG A 357 3.50 6.34 10.36
C ARG A 357 4.59 5.61 11.13
N GLN A 358 4.52 5.65 12.45
CA GLN A 358 5.52 5.11 13.36
C GLN A 358 4.79 4.51 14.56
N LEU A 359 5.19 3.30 14.95
CA LEU A 359 4.59 2.55 16.03
C LEU A 359 5.64 1.72 16.74
N HIS A 360 5.82 1.92 18.04
CA HIS A 360 6.78 1.18 18.84
C HIS A 360 6.09 0.36 19.92
N PHE A 361 6.05 -0.96 19.74
CA PHE A 361 5.54 -1.88 20.75
C PHE A 361 6.59 -2.14 21.83
N ILE A 362 6.33 -1.65 23.03
CA ILE A 362 7.21 -1.78 24.19
C ILE A 362 6.56 -2.74 25.19
N GLY A 363 7.33 -3.66 25.77
CA GLY A 363 6.76 -4.54 26.81
C GLY A 363 7.75 -5.54 27.35
N ASP A 364 7.42 -6.19 28.45
CA ASP A 364 8.30 -7.16 29.09
C ASP A 364 8.47 -8.46 28.31
N ALA A 365 9.41 -9.30 28.74
CA ALA A 365 9.60 -10.61 28.14
C ALA A 365 8.28 -11.40 28.14
N ALA A 366 8.05 -12.18 27.08
CA ALA A 366 6.89 -13.06 26.95
C ALA A 366 5.49 -12.41 26.89
N LYS A 367 5.38 -11.08 26.78
CA LYS A 367 4.09 -10.36 26.66
C LYS A 367 3.46 -10.35 25.26
N GLY A 368 4.04 -11.06 24.28
CA GLY A 368 3.44 -11.18 22.93
C GLY A 368 3.97 -10.23 21.84
N LYS A 369 5.04 -9.47 22.09
CA LYS A 369 5.68 -8.56 21.10
C LYS A 369 6.01 -9.21 19.75
N THR A 370 6.76 -10.31 19.75
CA THR A 370 7.07 -11.04 18.51
C THR A 370 5.80 -11.60 17.87
N HIS A 371 4.82 -11.99 18.68
CA HIS A 371 3.56 -12.52 18.17
C HIS A 371 2.77 -11.44 17.41
N ILE A 372 2.66 -10.22 17.95
CA ILE A 372 1.92 -9.13 17.30
C ILE A 372 2.61 -8.62 16.04
N SER A 373 3.94 -8.43 16.06
CA SER A 373 4.69 -7.96 14.89
C SER A 373 4.66 -8.98 13.76
N THR A 374 4.75 -10.26 14.09
CA THR A 374 4.62 -11.36 13.14
C THR A 374 3.19 -11.44 12.59
N ASP A 375 2.16 -11.28 13.44
CA ASP A 375 0.76 -11.31 13.01
C ASP A 375 0.44 -10.21 11.99
N ILE A 376 0.90 -8.98 12.27
CA ILE A 376 0.75 -7.84 11.35
C ILE A 376 1.31 -8.18 9.97
N ALA A 377 2.54 -8.71 9.91
CA ALA A 377 3.16 -9.03 8.64
C ALA A 377 2.53 -10.26 7.96
N PHE A 378 2.20 -11.30 8.73
CA PHE A 378 1.60 -12.52 8.21
C PHE A 378 0.23 -12.26 7.57
N ASN A 379 -0.65 -11.52 8.25
CA ASN A 379 -1.98 -11.21 7.73
C ASN A 379 -1.91 -10.35 6.46
N ARG A 380 -0.95 -9.41 6.38
CA ARG A 380 -0.73 -8.65 5.15
C ARG A 380 -0.34 -9.54 3.98
N ILE A 381 0.61 -10.45 4.15
CA ILE A 381 1.00 -11.39 3.08
C ILE A 381 -0.18 -12.30 2.70
N LYS A 382 -0.92 -12.82 3.69
CA LYS A 382 -2.11 -13.65 3.45
C LYS A 382 -3.18 -12.91 2.63
N GLU A 383 -3.35 -11.61 2.86
CA GLU A 383 -4.27 -10.75 2.12
C GLU A 383 -3.68 -10.18 0.82
N SER A 384 -2.52 -10.67 0.37
CA SER A 384 -1.80 -10.15 -0.81
C SER A 384 -1.46 -8.65 -0.74
N LYS A 385 -1.26 -8.13 0.48
CA LYS A 385 -0.79 -6.77 0.75
C LYS A 385 0.74 -6.77 0.99
N PRO A 386 1.46 -5.72 0.56
CA PRO A 386 2.91 -5.61 0.73
C PRO A 386 3.31 -5.37 2.20
N VAL A 387 4.39 -5.99 2.66
CA VAL A 387 5.00 -5.73 3.98
C VAL A 387 6.47 -6.14 3.95
N ILE A 388 7.30 -5.44 4.70
CA ILE A 388 8.68 -5.85 4.97
C ILE A 388 8.75 -6.27 6.43
N PHE A 389 9.18 -7.51 6.70
CA PHE A 389 9.35 -8.03 8.05
C PHE A 389 10.81 -8.43 8.28
N LEU A 390 11.43 -7.85 9.29
CA LEU A 390 12.84 -8.04 9.65
C LEU A 390 12.95 -8.39 11.15
N THR A 391 13.96 -9.17 11.51
CA THR A 391 14.30 -9.42 12.92
C THR A 391 15.51 -8.61 13.35
N GLY A 392 15.48 -8.04 14.54
CA GLY A 392 16.47 -7.10 15.05
C GLY A 392 17.87 -7.71 15.19
N ASP A 393 17.96 -9.02 15.41
CA ASP A 393 19.24 -9.70 15.53
C ASP A 393 20.02 -9.78 14.20
N LYS A 394 19.37 -9.50 13.05
CA LYS A 394 20.06 -9.33 11.75
C LYS A 394 20.85 -8.01 11.64
N PHE A 395 20.74 -7.10 12.61
CA PHE A 395 21.43 -5.81 12.65
C PHE A 395 22.75 -5.85 13.44
N THR A 396 23.33 -7.03 13.60
CA THR A 396 24.53 -7.29 14.42
C THR A 396 25.79 -6.76 13.74
N ASP A 397 26.63 -6.05 14.51
CA ASP A 397 27.94 -5.50 14.09
C ASP A 397 27.92 -4.55 12.87
N GLU A 398 26.78 -3.95 12.55
CA GLU A 398 26.63 -3.00 11.44
C GLU A 398 26.66 -1.53 11.92
N THR A 399 27.11 -0.63 11.03
CA THR A 399 27.25 0.81 11.31
C THR A 399 26.09 1.66 10.78
N SER A 400 25.15 1.05 10.04
CA SER A 400 24.08 1.75 9.35
C SER A 400 22.85 0.86 9.23
N ILE A 401 21.71 1.34 9.77
CA ILE A 401 20.43 0.63 9.68
C ILE A 401 20.00 0.53 8.21
N SER A 402 20.10 1.62 7.44
CA SER A 402 19.74 1.67 6.02
C SER A 402 20.51 0.66 5.17
N ASP A 403 21.83 0.55 5.37
CA ASP A 403 22.64 -0.40 4.60
C ASP A 403 22.36 -1.84 5.03
N THR A 404 22.10 -2.06 6.31
CA THR A 404 21.71 -3.38 6.82
C THR A 404 20.37 -3.83 6.23
N VAL A 405 19.36 -2.94 6.20
CA VAL A 405 18.06 -3.24 5.57
C VAL A 405 18.25 -3.63 4.11
N ARG A 406 19.05 -2.86 3.35
CA ARG A 406 19.35 -3.20 1.95
C ARG A 406 19.99 -4.57 1.80
N LYS A 407 21.00 -4.89 2.63
CA LYS A 407 21.67 -6.20 2.63
C LYS A 407 20.68 -7.33 2.93
N ILE A 408 19.85 -7.18 3.96
CA ILE A 408 18.87 -8.21 4.34
C ILE A 408 17.82 -8.44 3.25
N LEU A 409 17.50 -7.40 2.48
CA LEU A 409 16.51 -7.45 1.41
C LEU A 409 17.12 -7.78 0.04
N ASP A 410 18.41 -8.13 -0.02
CA ASP A 410 19.17 -8.41 -1.25
C ASP A 410 19.05 -7.29 -2.30
N ILE A 411 19.01 -6.04 -1.84
CA ILE A 411 18.98 -4.88 -2.72
C ILE A 411 20.35 -4.70 -3.37
N PRO A 412 20.44 -4.61 -4.70
CA PRO A 412 21.72 -4.44 -5.39
C PRO A 412 22.51 -3.22 -4.89
N GLN A 413 23.84 -3.31 -4.94
CA GLN A 413 24.72 -2.30 -4.35
C GLN A 413 24.58 -0.92 -5.01
N GLU A 414 24.15 -0.86 -6.27
CA GLU A 414 23.88 0.37 -7.00
C GLU A 414 22.66 1.18 -6.48
N TYR A 415 21.72 0.56 -5.74
CA TYR A 415 20.49 1.23 -5.27
C TYR A 415 20.58 1.65 -3.82
N SER A 416 20.53 2.94 -3.52
CA SER A 416 20.49 3.43 -2.15
C SER A 416 19.23 3.02 -1.38
N PHE A 417 19.23 3.23 -0.06
CA PHE A 417 18.01 3.03 0.74
C PHE A 417 16.91 4.03 0.35
N ASP A 418 17.30 5.21 -0.12
CA ASP A 418 16.35 6.20 -0.62
C ASP A 418 15.72 5.76 -1.94
N ASP A 419 16.46 5.03 -2.80
CA ASP A 419 15.89 4.39 -4.00
C ASP A 419 14.88 3.30 -3.62
N LEU A 420 15.15 2.49 -2.59
CA LEU A 420 14.20 1.52 -2.04
C LEU A 420 12.94 2.23 -1.53
N LEU A 421 13.08 3.27 -0.70
CA LEU A 421 11.93 4.03 -0.19
C LEU A 421 11.08 4.65 -1.30
N ASN A 422 11.72 5.19 -2.35
CA ASN A 422 11.01 5.70 -3.51
C ASN A 422 10.24 4.61 -4.25
N ALA A 423 10.82 3.41 -4.41
CA ALA A 423 10.14 2.28 -5.01
C ALA A 423 8.93 1.83 -4.18
N LEU A 424 9.07 1.78 -2.85
CA LEU A 424 7.97 1.46 -1.93
C LEU A 424 6.86 2.51 -1.95
N GLU A 425 7.21 3.80 -1.98
CA GLU A 425 6.25 4.90 -2.08
C GLU A 425 5.41 4.81 -3.35
N VAL A 426 6.06 4.54 -4.49
CA VAL A 426 5.39 4.35 -5.79
C VAL A 426 4.51 3.10 -5.78
N TYR A 427 5.01 1.98 -5.25
CA TYR A 427 4.21 0.76 -5.11
C TYR A 427 2.94 1.02 -4.28
N GLY A 428 3.11 1.65 -3.11
CA GLY A 428 1.99 1.97 -2.22
C GLY A 428 0.95 2.88 -2.87
N ALA A 429 1.39 3.87 -3.65
CA ALA A 429 0.49 4.75 -4.39
C ALA A 429 -0.29 4.03 -5.50
N ILE A 430 0.36 3.14 -6.25
CA ILE A 430 -0.29 2.38 -7.34
C ILE A 430 -1.32 1.40 -6.79
N HIS A 431 -1.00 0.78 -5.65
CA HIS A 431 -1.81 -0.28 -5.05
C HIS A 431 -2.74 0.21 -3.93
N ASN A 432 -2.84 1.53 -3.71
CA ASN A 432 -3.63 2.16 -2.64
C ASN A 432 -3.40 1.49 -1.28
N VAL A 433 -2.13 1.37 -0.89
CA VAL A 433 -1.73 0.68 0.34
C VAL A 433 -0.54 1.35 0.99
N ARG A 434 -0.60 1.48 2.31
CA ARG A 434 0.56 1.83 3.12
C ARG A 434 1.37 0.59 3.47
N ILE A 435 2.65 0.59 3.11
CA ILE A 435 3.60 -0.50 3.34
C ILE A 435 4.26 -0.30 4.71
N SER A 436 4.19 -1.28 5.59
CA SER A 436 4.91 -1.25 6.86
C SER A 436 6.27 -1.95 6.76
N ILE A 437 7.31 -1.31 7.27
CA ILE A 437 8.59 -1.93 7.62
C ILE A 437 8.50 -2.33 9.09
N VAL A 438 8.33 -3.62 9.35
CA VAL A 438 8.23 -4.21 10.68
C VAL A 438 9.61 -4.74 11.09
N ILE A 439 10.15 -4.23 12.21
CA ILE A 439 11.41 -4.72 12.79
C ILE A 439 11.13 -5.29 14.18
N ASP A 440 11.10 -6.61 14.28
CA ASP A 440 10.85 -7.31 15.54
C ASP A 440 12.10 -7.43 16.40
N GLY A 441 12.01 -7.08 17.67
CA GLY A 441 13.02 -7.40 18.67
C GLY A 441 14.29 -6.56 18.55
N LEU A 442 14.18 -5.22 18.59
CA LEU A 442 15.37 -4.34 18.58
C LEU A 442 16.37 -4.68 19.70
N ASN A 443 15.86 -5.14 20.85
CA ASN A 443 16.67 -5.60 21.98
C ASN A 443 17.50 -6.87 21.70
N GLU A 444 17.27 -7.56 20.58
CA GLU A 444 18.04 -8.76 20.18
C GLU A 444 19.29 -8.39 19.35
N THR A 445 19.46 -7.13 18.99
CA THR A 445 20.64 -6.65 18.26
C THR A 445 21.86 -6.55 19.17
N VAL A 446 22.90 -7.32 18.84
CA VAL A 446 24.13 -7.38 19.62
C VAL A 446 25.31 -6.81 18.83
N SER A 447 26.31 -6.30 19.54
CA SER A 447 27.65 -6.06 19.01
C SER A 447 28.67 -6.35 20.10
N ASN A 448 29.73 -7.09 19.77
CA ASN A 448 30.70 -7.59 20.75
C ASN A 448 30.06 -8.27 21.98
N ARG A 449 28.99 -9.07 21.77
CA ARG A 449 28.19 -9.74 22.82
C ARG A 449 27.42 -8.81 23.78
N LEU A 450 27.44 -7.51 23.56
CA LEU A 450 26.65 -6.53 24.29
C LEU A 450 25.52 -5.98 23.42
N PHE A 451 24.58 -5.26 24.03
CA PHE A 451 23.53 -4.58 23.28
C PHE A 451 24.14 -3.55 22.32
N SER A 452 23.75 -3.60 21.04
CA SER A 452 24.29 -2.72 20.02
C SER A 452 23.82 -1.27 20.19
N PRO A 453 24.70 -0.26 20.09
CA PRO A 453 24.31 1.14 20.10
C PRO A 453 23.72 1.61 18.75
N ILE A 454 23.65 0.73 17.73
CA ILE A 454 23.20 1.09 16.38
C ILE A 454 21.83 1.79 16.41
N TRP A 455 20.90 1.30 17.22
CA TRP A 455 19.57 1.90 17.32
C TRP A 455 19.62 3.30 17.91
N ARG A 456 20.32 3.50 19.04
CA ARG A 456 20.48 4.83 19.66
C ARG A 456 21.08 5.84 18.69
N ASN A 457 22.07 5.41 17.93
CA ASN A 457 22.85 6.28 17.07
C ASN A 457 22.15 6.60 15.74
N HIS A 458 21.33 5.67 15.21
CA HIS A 458 20.87 5.75 13.82
C HIS A 458 19.35 5.65 13.64
N ILE A 459 18.58 5.21 14.64
CA ILE A 459 17.13 4.98 14.46
C ILE A 459 16.36 6.27 14.13
N GLN A 460 16.77 7.41 14.72
CA GLN A 460 16.11 8.70 14.48
C GLN A 460 16.27 9.13 13.01
N GLY A 461 17.50 9.04 12.48
CA GLY A 461 17.77 9.35 11.08
C GLY A 461 17.08 8.37 10.11
N PHE A 462 17.00 7.09 10.50
CA PHE A 462 16.29 6.07 9.73
C PHE A 462 14.77 6.35 9.66
N ILE A 463 14.15 6.66 10.80
CA ILE A 463 12.74 7.02 10.90
C ILE A 463 12.45 8.30 10.12
N ALA A 464 13.31 9.32 10.23
CA ALA A 464 13.16 10.58 9.51
C ALA A 464 13.09 10.37 7.99
N LYS A 465 13.89 9.44 7.43
CA LYS A 465 13.81 9.06 6.02
C LYS A 465 12.48 8.40 5.65
N ILE A 466 11.97 7.50 6.50
CA ILE A 466 10.68 6.82 6.26
C ILE A 466 9.53 7.83 6.32
N ILE A 467 9.52 8.74 7.28
CA ILE A 467 8.41 9.70 7.48
C ILE A 467 8.33 10.74 6.34
N GLN A 468 9.39 10.94 5.55
CA GLN A 468 9.34 11.75 4.33
C GLN A 468 8.47 11.12 3.22
N THR A 469 8.18 9.83 3.31
CA THR A 469 7.25 9.13 2.41
C THR A 469 5.81 9.23 2.96
N LYS A 470 4.81 9.01 2.10
CA LYS A 470 3.38 9.07 2.47
C LYS A 470 2.81 7.67 2.68
N ASN A 471 3.35 6.69 1.96
CA ASN A 471 2.87 5.32 1.88
C ASN A 471 3.78 4.31 2.57
N VAL A 472 4.81 4.75 3.32
CA VAL A 472 5.63 3.84 4.14
C VAL A 472 5.49 4.18 5.62
N ALA A 473 5.32 3.15 6.44
CA ALA A 473 5.30 3.25 7.90
C ALA A 473 6.36 2.32 8.51
N ILE A 474 6.73 2.59 9.77
CA ILE A 474 7.62 1.76 10.56
C ILE A 474 6.91 1.23 11.80
N ILE A 475 7.08 -0.07 12.06
CA ILE A 475 6.60 -0.72 13.27
C ILE A 475 7.78 -1.43 13.89
N THR A 476 8.05 -1.22 15.18
CA THR A 476 9.14 -1.93 15.86
C THR A 476 8.67 -2.55 17.15
N THR A 477 9.37 -3.58 17.63
CA THR A 477 9.15 -4.11 18.98
C THR A 477 10.42 -4.07 19.82
N CYS A 478 10.28 -3.78 21.11
CA CYS A 478 11.42 -3.73 22.04
C CYS A 478 11.00 -4.10 23.47
N ARG A 479 11.94 -4.66 24.23
CA ARG A 479 11.76 -4.83 25.69
C ARG A 479 11.80 -3.48 26.41
N GLY A 480 10.90 -3.28 27.37
CA GLY A 480 10.84 -2.05 28.17
C GLY A 480 12.18 -1.64 28.78
N SER A 481 12.93 -2.60 29.32
CA SER A 481 14.26 -2.37 29.91
C SER A 481 15.34 -1.85 28.94
N TYR A 482 15.07 -1.83 27.63
CA TYR A 482 15.98 -1.32 26.60
C TYR A 482 15.46 -0.04 25.94
N ALA A 483 14.22 0.39 26.22
CA ALA A 483 13.59 1.52 25.53
C ALA A 483 14.42 2.82 25.68
N ASP A 484 14.82 3.16 26.91
CA ASP A 484 15.64 4.35 27.20
C ASP A 484 17.08 4.26 26.65
N ARG A 485 17.51 3.05 26.24
CA ARG A 485 18.81 2.86 25.56
C ARG A 485 18.72 3.14 24.07
N ILE A 486 17.52 3.16 23.49
CA ILE A 486 17.28 3.35 22.06
C ILE A 486 16.73 4.74 21.77
N TRP A 487 15.71 5.16 22.52
CA TRP A 487 14.99 6.40 22.27
C TRP A 487 15.18 7.39 23.42
N ASP A 488 15.13 8.67 23.08
CA ASP A 488 15.01 9.73 24.06
C ASP A 488 13.52 10.02 24.35
N ASP A 489 13.23 10.78 25.41
CA ASP A 489 11.86 11.02 25.93
C ASP A 489 10.88 11.58 24.90
N THR A 490 11.38 12.25 23.86
CA THR A 490 10.57 12.82 22.76
C THR A 490 9.78 11.78 21.96
N TYR A 491 10.17 10.51 22.02
CA TYR A 491 9.53 9.41 21.28
C TYR A 491 8.49 8.63 22.10
N LYS A 492 8.38 8.91 23.41
CA LYS A 492 7.41 8.24 24.30
C LYS A 492 5.95 8.35 23.85
N PRO A 493 5.48 9.43 23.19
CA PRO A 493 4.12 9.48 22.64
C PRO A 493 3.82 8.39 21.59
N GLU A 494 4.84 7.85 20.92
CA GLU A 494 4.69 6.79 19.91
C GLU A 494 4.85 5.37 20.50
N PHE A 495 4.98 5.27 21.82
CA PHE A 495 5.11 3.99 22.51
C PHE A 495 3.75 3.40 22.83
N HIS A 496 3.58 2.15 22.42
CA HIS A 496 2.40 1.37 22.74
C HIS A 496 2.83 0.18 23.61
N HIS A 497 2.40 0.22 24.87
CA HIS A 497 2.80 -0.74 25.89
C HIS A 497 1.97 -2.03 25.81
N ILE A 498 2.64 -3.14 25.51
CA ILE A 498 2.07 -4.48 25.50
C ILE A 498 2.32 -5.17 26.84
N ASP A 499 1.26 -5.33 27.62
CA ASP A 499 1.28 -5.98 28.93
C ASP A 499 0.44 -7.27 28.95
N GLY A 500 0.29 -7.94 27.79
CA GLY A 500 -0.56 -9.12 27.64
C GLY A 500 -2.02 -8.77 27.36
N PHE A 501 -2.92 -9.73 27.58
CA PHE A 501 -4.36 -9.57 27.45
C PHE A 501 -4.91 -8.85 28.70
N ARG A 502 -5.47 -7.66 28.52
CA ARG A 502 -5.93 -6.81 29.65
C ARG A 502 -7.43 -6.83 29.84
N ASP A 503 -8.19 -7.03 28.78
CA ASP A 503 -9.64 -7.07 28.84
C ASP A 503 -10.15 -8.52 28.86
N SER A 504 -11.29 -8.70 29.53
CA SER A 504 -11.89 -10.02 29.73
C SER A 504 -12.31 -10.68 28.41
N GLU A 505 -12.73 -9.90 27.41
CA GLU A 505 -13.17 -10.43 26.12
C GLU A 505 -12.01 -11.07 25.36
N THR A 506 -10.88 -10.38 25.26
CA THR A 506 -9.66 -10.90 24.63
C THR A 506 -9.10 -12.10 25.38
N ILE A 507 -9.11 -12.09 26.72
CA ILE A 507 -8.69 -13.25 27.52
C ILE A 507 -9.60 -14.45 27.20
N HIS A 508 -10.92 -14.27 27.20
CA HIS A 508 -11.87 -15.34 26.87
C HIS A 508 -11.66 -15.88 25.45
N GLU A 509 -11.48 -15.00 24.46
CA GLU A 509 -11.21 -15.38 23.07
C GLU A 509 -9.92 -16.22 22.98
N ALA A 510 -8.84 -15.75 23.61
CA ALA A 510 -7.57 -16.45 23.63
C ALA A 510 -7.71 -17.83 24.27
N VAL A 511 -8.34 -17.92 25.45
CA VAL A 511 -8.58 -19.20 26.14
C VAL A 511 -9.37 -20.16 25.24
N GLN A 512 -10.46 -19.70 24.61
CA GLN A 512 -11.26 -20.52 23.70
C GLN A 512 -10.45 -21.04 22.51
N LYS A 513 -9.63 -20.18 21.88
CA LYS A 513 -8.76 -20.56 20.76
C LYS A 513 -7.75 -21.64 21.18
N TYR A 514 -7.06 -21.45 22.30
CA TYR A 514 -6.11 -22.43 22.83
C TYR A 514 -6.81 -23.74 23.18
N PHE A 515 -7.91 -23.71 23.93
CA PHE A 515 -8.60 -24.92 24.38
C PHE A 515 -9.15 -25.72 23.19
N LYS A 516 -9.69 -25.03 22.18
CA LYS A 516 -10.14 -25.65 20.93
C LYS A 516 -8.99 -26.33 20.18
N LYS A 517 -7.85 -25.65 20.01
CA LYS A 517 -6.70 -26.17 19.27
C LYS A 517 -6.06 -27.38 19.96
N TYR A 518 -5.86 -27.29 21.27
CA TYR A 518 -5.24 -28.35 22.08
C TYR A 518 -6.26 -29.37 22.62
N LYS A 519 -7.54 -29.27 22.22
CA LYS A 519 -8.63 -30.19 22.58
C LYS A 519 -8.79 -30.38 24.10
N LEU A 520 -8.61 -29.32 24.87
CA LEU A 520 -8.76 -29.33 26.31
C LEU A 520 -10.23 -29.33 26.70
N LYS A 521 -10.62 -30.24 27.58
CA LYS A 521 -11.97 -30.33 28.16
C LYS A 521 -11.92 -29.80 29.58
N THR A 522 -12.19 -28.51 29.76
CA THR A 522 -12.24 -27.87 31.07
C THR A 522 -13.48 -26.99 31.12
N ASP A 523 -14.18 -27.00 32.26
CA ASP A 523 -15.24 -26.03 32.51
C ASP A 523 -14.56 -24.69 32.82
N LEU A 524 -14.74 -23.72 31.94
CA LEU A 524 -14.20 -22.36 32.08
C LEU A 524 -14.57 -21.72 33.42
N PHE A 525 -15.68 -22.15 34.03
CA PHE A 525 -16.16 -21.71 35.34
C PHE A 525 -15.25 -22.05 36.52
N PHE A 526 -14.41 -23.09 36.44
CA PHE A 526 -13.55 -23.52 37.57
C PHE A 526 -12.13 -22.97 37.53
N ALA A 527 -11.68 -22.43 36.39
CA ALA A 527 -10.39 -21.75 36.27
C ALA A 527 -10.58 -20.24 36.46
N SER A 528 -9.70 -19.60 37.24
CA SER A 528 -9.63 -18.13 37.25
C SER A 528 -9.02 -17.69 35.92
N ILE A 529 -9.90 -17.37 34.97
CA ILE A 529 -9.56 -17.00 33.59
C ILE A 529 -8.63 -15.78 33.57
N ASP A 530 -8.73 -14.89 34.55
CA ASP A 530 -7.85 -13.72 34.72
C ASP A 530 -6.36 -14.10 34.83
N LYS A 531 -6.03 -15.32 35.27
CA LYS A 531 -4.64 -15.82 35.31
C LYS A 531 -4.04 -16.05 33.92
N PHE A 532 -4.87 -16.09 32.89
CA PHE A 532 -4.47 -16.22 31.49
C PHE A 532 -4.26 -14.87 30.79
N GLY A 533 -4.25 -13.75 31.52
CA GLY A 533 -3.88 -12.44 30.99
C GLY A 533 -2.49 -12.41 30.35
N ASP A 534 -1.56 -13.27 30.81
CA ASP A 534 -0.25 -13.43 30.20
C ASP A 534 -0.25 -14.54 29.12
N PRO A 535 -0.02 -14.23 27.83
CA PRO A 535 -0.12 -15.20 26.74
C PRO A 535 0.78 -16.42 26.90
N ILE A 536 1.91 -16.25 27.58
CA ILE A 536 2.85 -17.35 27.84
C ILE A 536 2.28 -18.40 28.80
N PHE A 537 1.46 -18.01 29.79
CA PHE A 537 0.83 -18.97 30.70
C PHE A 537 -0.20 -19.83 29.95
N LEU A 538 -0.97 -19.25 29.02
CA LEU A 538 -1.85 -20.01 28.13
C LEU A 538 -1.09 -21.05 27.32
N LYS A 539 0.06 -20.67 26.74
CA LYS A 539 0.91 -21.58 25.98
C LYS A 539 1.49 -22.71 26.83
N TYR A 540 1.86 -22.45 28.09
CA TYR A 540 2.35 -23.49 28.99
C TYR A 540 1.24 -24.38 29.53
N PHE A 541 0.06 -23.84 29.82
CA PHE A 541 -1.07 -24.60 30.33
C PHE A 541 -1.64 -25.57 29.28
N ALA A 542 -1.64 -25.15 28.01
CA ALA A 542 -2.24 -25.91 26.93
C ALA A 542 -1.32 -26.95 26.26
N ARG A 543 -0.01 -26.86 26.53
CA ARG A 543 0.98 -27.87 26.16
C ARG A 543 1.03 -28.96 27.21
#